data_AF-A0A8E0V558-F1
#
_entry.id   AF-A0A8E0V558-F1
#
_cell.length_a   1.000
_cell.length_b   1.000
_cell.length_c   1.000
_cell.angle_alpha   90.00
_cell.angle_beta   90.00
_cell.angle_gamma   90.00
#
_symmetry.space_group_name_H-M   'P 1'
#
loop_
_entity.id
_entity.type
_entity.pdbx_description
1 polymer ?
#
loop_
_entity_poly.entity_id
_entity_poly.type
_entity_poly.pdbx_seq_one_letter_code
_entity_poly.pdbx_strand_id
1 'polypeptide(L)'
;MYILASHLYGPRGQVIPRPTPKKMYTYNQLATKFDAFSNVMVQMEEAFPFSNQTPLPVGKLLDDSSTPLANVFGFAGIHFFAIPSNPNVAALGVMIDDWLFKICNSQDINSVFCQLPLFEPPIDPALLLLLAKALEMAQEVRLLGSSLLATCEKGDAEALSVLWSKHDTNM
;
A
#
# COMPACT_ATOMS: atom_id res chain seq x y z
N MET A 1 -3.64 3.61 -1.40
CA MET A 1 -2.61 3.48 -2.44
C MET A 1 -2.84 2.29 -3.37
N TYR A 2 -3.09 1.06 -2.89
CA TYR A 2 -3.25 -0.12 -3.77
C TYR A 2 -4.46 -0.10 -4.71
N ILE A 3 -5.55 0.57 -4.34
CA ILE A 3 -6.71 0.77 -5.24
C ILE A 3 -6.33 1.63 -6.46
N LEU A 4 -5.51 2.67 -6.28
CA LEU A 4 -5.02 3.47 -7.41
C LEU A 4 -4.13 2.60 -8.31
N ALA A 5 -3.24 1.83 -7.71
CA ALA A 5 -2.38 0.90 -8.44
C ALA A 5 -3.19 -0.15 -9.24
N SER A 6 -4.30 -0.68 -8.68
CA SER A 6 -5.16 -1.62 -9.40
C SER A 6 -5.92 -0.95 -10.56
N HIS A 7 -6.38 0.30 -10.40
CA HIS A 7 -6.98 1.05 -11.51
C HIS A 7 -5.97 1.37 -12.61
N LEU A 8 -4.74 1.71 -12.26
CA LEU A 8 -3.68 1.99 -13.22
C LEU A 8 -3.27 0.72 -13.99
N TYR A 9 -3.20 -0.42 -13.30
CA TYR A 9 -2.85 -1.70 -13.90
C TYR A 9 -3.99 -2.28 -14.76
N GLY A 10 -5.24 -2.14 -14.33
CA GLY A 10 -6.41 -2.64 -15.04
C GLY A 10 -6.61 -4.16 -14.91
N PRO A 11 -7.48 -4.76 -15.75
CA PRO A 11 -7.74 -6.19 -15.72
C PRO A 11 -6.50 -6.99 -16.13
N ARG A 12 -6.31 -8.16 -15.51
CA ARG A 12 -5.17 -9.03 -15.84
C ARG A 12 -5.17 -9.45 -17.30
N GLY A 13 -3.98 -9.40 -17.91
CA GLY A 13 -3.76 -9.96 -19.24
C GLY A 13 -4.13 -11.43 -19.29
N GLN A 14 -4.95 -11.82 -20.27
CA GLN A 14 -5.35 -13.20 -20.48
C GLN A 14 -4.34 -13.92 -21.37
N VAL A 15 -4.00 -15.16 -21.01
CA VAL A 15 -3.20 -16.02 -21.87
C VAL A 15 -4.09 -16.47 -23.03
N ILE A 16 -3.79 -15.98 -24.23
CA ILE A 16 -4.53 -16.38 -25.42
C ILE A 16 -4.06 -17.79 -25.82
N PRO A 17 -4.93 -18.81 -25.78
CA PRO A 17 -4.57 -20.14 -26.24
C PRO A 17 -4.28 -20.10 -27.73
N ARG A 18 -3.27 -20.86 -28.18
CA ARG A 18 -2.93 -20.89 -29.61
C ARG A 18 -4.01 -21.69 -30.38
N PRO A 19 -4.62 -21.12 -31.44
CA PRO A 19 -5.69 -21.79 -32.18
C PRO A 19 -5.24 -23.06 -32.90
N THR A 20 -3.99 -23.12 -33.34
CA THR A 20 -3.45 -24.25 -34.11
C THR A 20 -2.03 -24.63 -33.65
N PRO A 21 -1.70 -25.94 -33.65
CA PRO A 21 -0.34 -26.39 -33.38
C PRO A 21 0.58 -25.97 -34.52
N LYS A 22 1.72 -25.40 -34.15
CA LYS A 22 2.65 -24.79 -35.11
C LYS A 22 3.66 -25.80 -35.62
N LYS A 23 3.88 -25.81 -36.95
CA LYS A 23 4.89 -26.66 -37.58
C LYS A 23 6.30 -26.23 -37.14
N MET A 24 7.13 -27.22 -36.82
CA MET A 24 8.52 -27.04 -36.44
C MET A 24 9.35 -26.73 -37.70
N TYR A 25 10.19 -25.70 -37.65
CA TYR A 25 11.15 -25.38 -38.70
C TYR A 25 12.53 -25.16 -38.08
N THR A 26 13.58 -25.48 -38.83
CA THR A 26 14.96 -25.12 -38.48
C THR A 26 15.25 -23.68 -38.88
N TYR A 27 16.28 -23.07 -38.28
CA TYR A 27 16.67 -21.68 -38.57
C TYR A 27 16.91 -21.45 -40.08
N ASN A 28 17.64 -22.35 -40.74
CA ASN A 28 17.96 -22.23 -42.18
C ASN A 28 16.71 -22.24 -43.08
N GLN A 29 15.62 -22.92 -42.66
CA GLN A 29 14.34 -22.94 -43.40
C GLN A 29 13.51 -21.67 -43.20
N LEU A 30 13.75 -20.96 -42.10
CA LEU A 30 13.06 -19.72 -41.75
C LEU A 30 13.77 -18.49 -42.33
N ALA A 31 15.11 -18.50 -42.37
CA ALA A 31 15.92 -17.38 -42.85
C ALA A 31 15.51 -16.89 -44.25
N THR A 32 15.23 -17.80 -45.18
CA THR A 32 14.79 -17.47 -46.54
C THR A 32 13.41 -16.82 -46.60
N LYS A 33 12.60 -16.95 -45.54
CA LYS A 33 11.22 -16.45 -45.47
C LYS A 33 11.10 -15.09 -44.77
N PHE A 34 12.14 -14.61 -44.09
CA PHE A 34 12.04 -13.39 -43.26
C PHE A 34 12.19 -12.09 -44.04
N ASP A 35 13.00 -12.04 -45.10
CA ASP A 35 13.34 -10.78 -45.78
C ASP A 35 12.14 -10.14 -46.50
N ALA A 36 11.44 -10.91 -47.34
CA ALA A 36 10.25 -10.42 -48.04
C ALA A 36 9.10 -10.06 -47.08
N PHE A 37 8.91 -10.82 -46.00
CA PHE A 37 7.85 -10.56 -45.02
C PHE A 37 8.16 -9.35 -44.14
N SER A 38 9.41 -9.16 -43.72
CA SER A 38 9.82 -8.01 -42.90
C SER A 38 9.62 -6.69 -43.63
N ASN A 39 9.93 -6.65 -44.93
CA ASN A 39 9.80 -5.43 -45.73
C ASN A 39 8.32 -5.04 -45.96
N VAL A 40 7.43 -6.02 -46.13
CA VAL A 40 5.98 -5.77 -46.26
C VAL A 40 5.39 -5.29 -44.93
N MET A 41 5.91 -5.76 -43.80
CA MET A 41 5.47 -5.33 -42.47
C MET A 41 5.64 -3.83 -42.26
N VAL A 42 6.85 -3.32 -42.55
CA VAL A 42 7.19 -1.90 -42.39
C VAL A 42 6.30 -1.03 -43.28
N GLN A 43 6.10 -1.42 -44.54
CA GLN A 43 5.27 -0.66 -45.49
C GLN A 43 3.82 -0.54 -45.04
N MET A 44 3.29 -1.57 -44.38
CA MET A 44 1.88 -1.58 -43.98
C MET A 44 1.67 -1.10 -42.54
N GLU A 45 2.68 -1.10 -41.68
CA GLU A 45 2.73 -0.27 -40.47
C GLU A 45 2.73 1.23 -40.83
N GLU A 46 3.47 1.61 -41.87
CA GLU A 46 3.49 2.98 -42.40
C GLU A 46 2.12 3.39 -43.00
N ALA A 47 1.48 2.48 -43.74
CA ALA A 47 0.18 2.75 -44.36
C ALA A 47 -0.99 2.88 -43.37
N PHE A 48 -0.91 2.25 -42.19
CA PHE A 48 -2.02 2.21 -41.22
C PHE A 48 -1.55 2.42 -39.76
N PRO A 49 -1.16 3.64 -39.36
CA PRO A 49 -0.56 3.91 -38.05
C PRO A 49 -1.49 3.74 -36.83
N PHE A 50 -2.82 3.74 -37.01
CA PHE A 50 -3.80 3.75 -35.90
C PHE A 50 -4.95 2.73 -36.03
N SER A 51 -4.78 1.65 -36.79
CA SER A 51 -5.87 0.68 -37.07
C SER A 51 -6.45 -0.07 -35.84
N ASN A 52 -5.91 0.12 -34.64
CA ASN A 52 -6.26 -0.66 -33.45
C ASN A 52 -7.50 -0.17 -32.65
N GLN A 53 -8.39 0.64 -33.23
CA GLN A 53 -9.51 1.22 -32.48
C GLN A 53 -10.86 1.02 -33.18
N THR A 54 -11.45 -0.17 -33.03
CA THR A 54 -12.91 -0.31 -33.18
C THR A 54 -13.51 -0.68 -31.82
N PRO A 55 -14.64 -0.05 -31.41
CA PRO A 55 -15.31 -0.35 -30.15
C PRO A 55 -16.19 -1.61 -30.22
N LEU A 56 -16.12 -2.39 -31.32
CA LEU A 56 -16.97 -3.55 -31.55
C LEU A 56 -16.30 -4.82 -31.01
N PRO A 57 -17.04 -5.72 -30.33
CA PRO A 57 -16.50 -6.99 -29.87
C PRO A 57 -16.06 -7.85 -31.06
N VAL A 58 -14.98 -8.61 -30.85
CA VAL A 58 -14.39 -9.53 -31.82
C VAL A 58 -15.46 -10.41 -32.47
N GLY A 59 -15.55 -10.36 -33.81
CA GLY A 59 -16.32 -11.31 -34.61
C GLY A 59 -17.75 -10.93 -35.00
N LYS A 60 -18.20 -9.67 -34.82
CA LYS A 60 -19.51 -9.24 -35.31
C LYS A 60 -19.43 -8.04 -36.26
N LEU A 61 -19.69 -8.28 -37.55
CA LEU A 61 -20.00 -7.25 -38.53
C LEU A 61 -21.49 -7.28 -38.90
N LEU A 62 -21.96 -6.21 -39.53
CA LEU A 62 -23.35 -5.90 -39.84
C LEU A 62 -24.01 -6.80 -40.91
N ASP A 63 -23.29 -7.78 -41.47
CA ASP A 63 -23.83 -8.67 -42.51
C ASP A 63 -23.26 -10.09 -42.42
N ASP A 64 -24.14 -11.09 -42.52
CA ASP A 64 -23.95 -12.51 -42.17
C ASP A 64 -23.11 -13.32 -43.19
N SER A 65 -22.69 -12.70 -44.30
CA SER A 65 -22.22 -13.41 -45.49
C SER A 65 -20.70 -13.61 -45.58
N SER A 66 -19.91 -13.02 -44.69
CA SER A 66 -18.49 -13.32 -44.58
C SER A 66 -18.00 -13.11 -43.15
N THR A 67 -17.25 -14.07 -42.63
CA THR A 67 -16.47 -13.91 -41.40
C THR A 67 -15.03 -13.62 -41.77
N PRO A 68 -14.68 -12.40 -42.24
CA PRO A 68 -13.29 -12.02 -42.23
C PRO A 68 -12.89 -12.01 -40.75
N LEU A 69 -11.92 -12.86 -40.39
CA LEU A 69 -11.16 -12.66 -39.17
C LEU A 69 -10.67 -11.22 -39.24
N ALA A 70 -11.27 -10.37 -38.41
CA ALA A 70 -10.93 -8.98 -38.31
C ALA A 70 -9.47 -8.89 -37.84
N ASN A 71 -8.52 -8.96 -38.77
CA ASN A 71 -7.16 -8.42 -38.64
C ASN A 71 -7.26 -6.89 -38.68
N VAL A 72 -8.19 -6.34 -37.91
CA VAL A 72 -8.33 -4.91 -37.62
C VAL A 72 -7.15 -4.46 -36.75
N PHE A 73 -6.52 -5.39 -36.03
CA PHE A 73 -5.25 -5.15 -35.36
C PHE A 73 -4.09 -5.28 -36.36
N GLY A 74 -3.35 -4.19 -36.58
CA GLY A 74 -2.17 -4.18 -37.46
C GLY A 74 -1.28 -5.39 -37.18
N PHE A 75 -0.90 -6.12 -38.22
CA PHE A 75 -0.12 -7.37 -38.21
C PHE A 75 -0.03 -8.17 -36.89
N ALA A 76 -1.16 -8.34 -36.20
CA ALA A 76 -1.32 -9.31 -35.13
C ALA A 76 -1.43 -10.74 -35.72
N GLY A 77 -0.78 -10.96 -36.86
CA GLY A 77 -0.42 -12.28 -37.32
C GLY A 77 0.46 -12.92 -36.25
N ILE A 78 0.07 -14.10 -35.83
CA ILE A 78 0.87 -15.01 -35.02
C ILE A 78 2.28 -15.12 -35.60
N HIS A 79 3.21 -14.35 -35.01
CA HIS A 79 4.61 -14.40 -35.37
C HIS A 79 5.12 -15.84 -35.20
N PHE A 80 6.16 -16.19 -35.95
CA PHE A 80 6.76 -17.51 -35.75
C PHE A 80 7.22 -17.65 -34.27
N PHE A 81 7.79 -16.59 -33.71
CA PHE A 81 8.13 -16.52 -32.29
C PHE A 81 7.12 -15.65 -31.56
N ALA A 82 6.56 -16.17 -30.46
CA ALA A 82 5.67 -15.38 -29.62
C ALA A 82 6.47 -14.32 -28.86
N ILE A 83 5.88 -13.15 -28.66
CA ILE A 83 6.45 -12.13 -27.77
C ILE A 83 6.18 -12.59 -26.34
N PRO A 84 7.22 -12.81 -25.51
CA PRO A 84 7.01 -13.21 -24.13
C PRO A 84 6.45 -12.05 -23.30
N SER A 85 5.60 -12.37 -22.32
CA SER A 85 5.14 -11.38 -21.34
C SER A 85 6.29 -11.00 -20.39
N ASN A 86 6.31 -9.74 -19.94
CA ASN A 86 7.28 -9.29 -18.95
C ASN A 86 6.94 -9.90 -17.56
N PRO A 87 7.83 -10.74 -16.98
CA PRO A 87 7.54 -11.42 -15.72
C PRO A 87 7.41 -10.45 -14.55
N ASN A 88 8.10 -9.31 -14.57
CA ASN A 88 8.08 -8.34 -13.48
C ASN A 88 6.72 -7.65 -13.36
N VAL A 89 6.11 -7.31 -14.50
CA VAL A 89 4.78 -6.68 -14.55
C VAL A 89 3.70 -7.68 -14.11
N ALA A 90 3.82 -8.94 -14.55
CA ALA A 90 2.93 -10.00 -14.09
C ALA A 90 3.04 -10.22 -12.57
N ALA A 91 4.26 -10.25 -12.02
CA ALA A 91 4.49 -10.39 -10.59
C ALA A 91 3.92 -9.22 -9.77
N LEU A 92 4.04 -7.98 -10.27
CA LEU A 92 3.43 -6.80 -9.64
C LEU A 92 1.91 -6.92 -9.55
N GLY A 93 1.25 -7.36 -10.64
CA GLY A 93 -0.19 -7.63 -10.61
C GLY A 93 -0.58 -8.70 -9.58
N VAL A 94 0.24 -9.74 -9.42
CA VAL A 94 0.05 -10.75 -8.37
C VAL A 94 0.17 -10.17 -6.97
N MET A 95 1.17 -9.33 -6.72
CA MET A 95 1.36 -8.71 -5.41
C MET A 95 0.24 -7.71 -5.06
N ILE A 96 -0.19 -6.89 -6.01
CA ILE A 96 -1.30 -5.93 -5.79
C ILE A 96 -2.57 -6.68 -5.40
N ASP A 97 -2.91 -7.74 -6.13
CA ASP A 97 -4.13 -8.51 -5.87
C ASP A 97 -4.05 -9.27 -4.53
N ASP A 98 -2.90 -9.85 -4.20
CA ASP A 98 -2.66 -10.50 -2.90
C ASP A 98 -2.81 -9.50 -1.74
N TRP A 99 -2.23 -8.31 -1.86
CA TRP A 99 -2.36 -7.28 -0.84
C TRP A 99 -3.78 -6.75 -0.71
N LEU A 100 -4.49 -6.55 -1.82
CA LEU A 100 -5.88 -6.14 -1.78
C LEU A 100 -6.75 -7.20 -1.11
N PHE A 101 -6.52 -8.47 -1.43
CA PHE A 101 -7.18 -9.60 -0.79
C PHE A 101 -6.91 -9.65 0.72
N LYS A 102 -5.66 -9.50 1.15
CA LYS A 102 -5.28 -9.48 2.58
C LYS A 102 -5.98 -8.36 3.34
N ILE A 103 -5.98 -7.15 2.79
CA ILE A 103 -6.66 -6.00 3.38
C ILE A 103 -8.17 -6.26 3.51
N CYS A 104 -8.81 -6.79 2.46
CA CYS A 104 -10.24 -7.09 2.48
C CYS A 104 -10.62 -8.20 3.46
N ASN A 105 -9.68 -9.08 3.83
CA ASN A 105 -9.91 -10.20 4.73
C ASN A 105 -9.24 -10.03 6.11
N SER A 106 -8.85 -8.80 6.48
CA SER A 106 -8.22 -8.50 7.78
C SER A 106 -6.97 -9.34 8.08
N GLN A 107 -6.16 -9.61 7.05
CA GLN A 107 -4.86 -10.27 7.20
C GLN A 107 -3.73 -9.24 7.18
N ASP A 108 -2.67 -9.51 7.94
CA ASP A 108 -1.40 -8.82 7.87
C ASP A 108 -0.65 -9.16 6.56
N ILE A 109 0.42 -8.43 6.25
CA ILE A 109 1.25 -8.64 5.06
C ILE A 109 1.83 -10.07 4.99
N ASN A 110 2.05 -10.69 6.15
CA ASN A 110 2.52 -12.06 6.30
C ASN A 110 1.39 -13.11 6.23
N SER A 111 0.18 -12.72 5.80
CA SER A 111 -1.01 -13.58 5.72
C SER A 111 -1.53 -14.10 7.06
N VAL A 112 -1.20 -13.42 8.17
CA VAL A 112 -1.71 -13.77 9.50
C VAL A 112 -2.96 -12.95 9.78
N PHE A 113 -4.04 -13.58 10.26
CA PHE A 113 -5.25 -12.85 10.63
C PHE A 113 -4.96 -11.86 11.76
N CYS A 114 -5.38 -10.61 11.56
CA CYS A 114 -5.32 -9.59 12.59
C CYS A 114 -6.47 -9.82 13.58
N GLN A 115 -6.24 -10.73 14.54
CA GLN A 115 -7.15 -10.96 15.64
C GLN A 115 -6.86 -9.93 16.73
N LEU A 116 -7.85 -9.09 17.03
CA LEU A 116 -7.83 -8.31 18.27
C LEU A 116 -7.76 -9.31 19.44
N PRO A 117 -6.91 -9.08 20.45
CA PRO A 117 -6.86 -9.97 21.60
C PRO A 117 -8.26 -10.06 22.20
N LEU A 118 -8.77 -11.29 22.32
CA LEU A 118 -10.14 -11.55 22.81
C LEU A 118 -10.33 -11.05 24.24
N PHE A 119 -9.25 -10.99 25.01
CA PHE A 119 -9.22 -10.51 26.38
C PHE A 119 -8.18 -9.42 26.53
N GLU A 120 -8.52 -8.40 27.30
CA GLU A 120 -7.53 -7.46 27.82
C GLU A 120 -6.55 -8.23 28.72
N PRO A 121 -5.25 -7.90 28.73
CA PRO A 121 -4.31 -8.48 29.67
C PRO A 121 -4.86 -8.38 31.11
N PRO A 122 -4.72 -9.44 31.93
CA PRO A 122 -5.21 -9.42 33.31
C PRO A 122 -4.64 -8.23 34.08
N ILE A 123 -5.50 -7.51 34.81
CA ILE A 123 -5.08 -6.41 35.68
C ILE A 123 -4.11 -6.96 36.74
N ASP A 124 -2.88 -6.44 36.78
CA ASP A 124 -1.92 -6.79 37.82
C ASP A 124 -2.40 -6.16 39.16
N PRO A 125 -2.72 -6.97 40.20
CA PRO A 125 -3.14 -6.44 41.48
C PRO A 125 -2.07 -5.56 42.15
N ALA A 126 -0.79 -5.73 41.81
CA ALA A 126 0.28 -4.88 42.32
C ALA A 126 0.16 -3.41 41.87
N LEU A 127 -0.51 -3.12 40.75
CA LEU A 127 -0.75 -1.75 40.29
C LEU A 127 -1.61 -0.96 41.29
N LEU A 128 -2.58 -1.60 41.95
CA LEU A 128 -3.40 -0.95 42.97
C LEU A 128 -2.58 -0.62 44.22
N LEU A 129 -1.67 -1.52 44.61
CA LEU A 129 -0.75 -1.31 45.72
C LEU A 129 0.24 -0.17 45.43
N LEU A 130 0.82 -0.16 44.22
CA LEU A 130 1.73 0.90 43.78
C LEU A 130 1.03 2.26 43.74
N LEU A 131 -0.22 2.31 43.26
CA LEU A 131 -1.03 3.53 43.26
C LEU A 131 -1.28 4.04 44.68
N ALA A 132 -1.67 3.16 45.60
CA ALA A 132 -1.87 3.51 47.00
C ALA A 132 -0.59 4.06 47.63
N LYS A 133 0.57 3.44 47.37
CA LYS A 133 1.85 3.90 47.90
C LYS A 133 2.29 5.24 47.29
N ALA A 134 2.07 5.44 46.00
CA ALA A 134 2.34 6.70 45.32
C ALA A 134 1.49 7.86 45.89
N LEU A 135 0.21 7.59 46.21
CA LEU A 135 -0.66 8.57 46.86
C LEU A 135 -0.17 8.94 48.27
N GLU A 136 0.28 7.96 49.06
CA GLU A 136 0.86 8.20 50.39
C GLU A 136 2.10 9.10 50.30
N MET A 137 3.02 8.81 49.38
CA MET A 137 4.21 9.65 49.17
C MET A 137 3.84 11.08 48.71
N ALA A 138 2.84 11.23 47.84
CA ALA A 138 2.37 12.54 47.41
C ALA A 138 1.74 13.34 48.57
N GLN A 139 1.06 12.67 49.50
CA GLN A 139 0.54 13.29 50.72
C GLN A 139 1.65 13.76 51.64
N GLU A 140 2.70 12.96 51.85
CA GLU A 140 3.87 13.36 52.64
C GLU A 140 4.54 14.62 52.08
N VAL A 141 4.72 14.69 50.75
CA VAL A 141 5.29 15.88 50.09
C VAL A 141 4.40 17.10 50.30
N ARG A 142 3.07 16.95 50.20
CA ARG A 142 2.12 18.04 50.44
C ARG A 142 2.16 18.54 51.89
N LEU A 143 2.27 17.62 52.85
CA LEU A 143 2.41 17.95 54.28
C LEU A 143 3.71 18.71 54.54
N LEU A 144 4.83 18.25 54.00
CA LEU A 144 6.12 18.94 54.11
C LEU A 144 6.04 20.37 53.55
N GLY A 145 5.40 20.54 52.39
CA GLY A 145 5.18 21.86 51.78
C GLY A 145 4.38 22.80 52.68
N SER A 146 3.28 22.32 53.29
CA SER A 146 2.48 23.13 54.21
C SER A 146 3.25 23.50 55.48
N SER A 147 4.07 22.59 56.02
CA SER A 147 4.91 22.87 57.18
C SER A 147 5.98 23.91 56.88
N LEU A 148 6.65 23.82 55.74
CA LEU A 148 7.67 24.79 55.32
C LEU A 148 7.05 26.18 55.14
N LEU A 149 5.89 26.25 54.50
CA LEU A 149 5.17 27.50 54.31
C LEU A 149 4.81 28.14 55.66
N ALA A 150 4.27 27.36 56.60
CA ALA A 150 3.98 27.84 57.95
C ALA A 150 5.24 28.31 58.70
N THR A 151 6.38 27.65 58.54
CA THR A 151 7.65 28.10 59.15
C THR A 151 8.17 29.39 58.53
N CYS A 152 8.00 29.58 57.21
CA CYS A 152 8.32 30.84 56.52
C CYS A 152 7.43 31.98 57.04
N GLU A 153 6.11 31.78 57.05
CA GLU A 153 5.16 32.79 57.54
C GLU A 153 5.45 33.20 58.99
N LYS A 154 5.80 32.23 59.84
CA LYS A 154 6.20 32.51 61.22
C LYS A 154 7.51 33.28 61.32
N GLY A 155 8.52 32.91 60.53
CA GLY A 155 9.80 33.61 60.48
C GLY A 155 9.65 35.06 59.98
N ASP A 156 8.81 35.29 58.98
CA ASP A 156 8.49 36.63 58.47
C ASP A 156 7.75 37.47 59.53
N ALA A 157 6.80 36.87 60.26
CA ALA A 157 6.12 37.54 61.37
C ALA A 157 7.08 37.93 62.50
N GLU A 158 8.01 37.05 62.86
CA GLU A 158 9.06 37.32 63.86
C GLU A 158 10.00 38.44 63.39
N ALA A 159 10.47 38.41 62.12
CA ALA A 159 11.34 39.43 61.56
C ALA A 159 10.67 40.82 61.53
N LEU A 160 9.39 40.89 61.15
CA LEU A 160 8.61 42.11 61.23
C LEU A 160 8.51 42.60 62.67
N SER A 161 8.18 41.71 63.63
CA SER A 161 8.06 42.09 65.04
C SER A 161 9.35 42.72 65.62
N VAL A 162 10.51 42.23 65.19
CA VAL A 162 11.82 42.78 65.56
C VAL A 162 12.05 44.17 64.96
N LEU A 163 11.63 44.41 63.71
CA LEU A 163 11.72 45.74 63.10
C LEU A 163 10.84 46.77 63.82
N TRP A 164 9.61 46.38 64.18
CA TRP A 164 8.71 47.24 64.98
C TRP A 164 9.35 47.59 66.32
N SER A 165 9.85 46.59 67.06
CA SER A 165 10.54 46.81 68.33
C SER A 165 11.78 47.72 68.20
N LYS A 166 12.55 47.59 67.12
CA LYS A 166 13.70 48.48 66.83
C LYS A 166 13.29 49.91 66.49
N HIS A 167 12.16 50.09 65.81
CA HIS A 167 11.64 51.41 65.50
C HIS A 167 11.14 52.12 66.77
N ASP A 168 10.40 51.41 67.62
CA ASP A 168 9.89 51.95 68.89
C ASP A 168 11.00 52.31 69.90
N THR A 169 12.17 51.66 69.80
CA THR A 169 13.32 51.93 70.69
C THR A 169 14.27 53.02 70.18
N ASN A 170 14.19 53.41 68.89
CA ASN A 170 14.99 54.50 68.31
C ASN A 170 14.27 55.86 68.29
N MET A 171 13.04 55.93 68.79
CA MET A 171 12.26 57.14 69.05
C MET A 171 12.45 57.58 70.51
#